data_AF-A0A6A4W7I1-F1
#
_entry.id   AF-A0A6A4W7I1-F1
#
_cell.length_a   1.000
_cell.length_b   1.000
_cell.length_c   1.000
_cell.angle_alpha   90.00
_cell.angle_beta   90.00
_cell.angle_gamma   90.00
#
_symmetry.space_group_name_H-M   'P 1'
#
loop_
_entity.id
_entity.type
_entity.pdbx_description
1 polymer ?
#
loop_
_entity_poly.entity_id
_entity_poly.type
_entity_poly.pdbx_seq_one_letter_code
_entity_poly.pdbx_strand_id
1 'polypeptide(L)'
;MVRGHDTYRARSATCVWPPLDRWKKVAQCKNQALTAKKLDLNNPRITVVTHEEIFPDKSHLPTFSSPAIESHVHRIEGLSERFLYLNDDFLITQPVWPEDFVSSSGEYTIYMDWPIGGGPPGGPFYGSLQSTDRMLEQRYGAAKRRYMAHVPMLMERRLLRELHQLFPDEFATTSAGRVRQPTDIQFQMAYSYFITSERRAVPAEQLFEELDIDRSGYWSVDEIRTTLPWARPLPLPPDVVDSFISTLRDCSGKNSSVFSRELVLGCAPATHQLRQLVGTRPRFR
;
A
#
# COMPACT_ATOMS: atom_id res chain seq x y z
N MET A 1 5.68 6.31 -4.62
CA MET A 1 5.51 7.73 -5.03
C MET A 1 4.03 8.05 -5.26
N VAL A 2 3.50 9.17 -4.76
CA VAL A 2 2.09 9.61 -4.98
C VAL A 2 2.05 10.67 -6.08
N ARG A 3 1.23 10.48 -7.12
CA ARG A 3 1.09 11.43 -8.24
C ARG A 3 -0.36 11.87 -8.42
N GLY A 4 -0.54 13.13 -8.84
CA GLY A 4 -1.85 13.71 -9.19
C GLY A 4 -2.24 13.45 -10.65
N HIS A 5 -3.54 13.61 -10.92
CA HIS A 5 -4.22 13.34 -12.19
C HIS A 5 -3.57 14.00 -13.42
N ASP A 6 -3.00 15.21 -13.29
CA ASP A 6 -2.47 16.00 -14.41
C ASP A 6 -1.19 15.45 -15.06
N THR A 7 -0.64 14.34 -14.58
CA THR A 7 0.59 13.76 -15.10
C THR A 7 0.39 12.75 -16.24
N TYR A 8 -0.86 12.42 -16.60
CA TYR A 8 -1.15 11.46 -17.68
C TYR A 8 -1.35 12.16 -19.02
N ARG A 9 -0.26 12.36 -19.79
CA ARG A 9 -0.33 12.70 -21.22
C ARG A 9 0.20 11.53 -22.04
N ALA A 10 -0.71 10.74 -22.61
CA ALA A 10 -0.35 9.75 -23.62
C ALA A 10 0.16 10.48 -24.87
N ARG A 11 1.45 10.32 -25.19
CA ARG A 11 2.05 10.75 -26.46
C ARG A 11 2.14 9.52 -27.37
N SER A 12 1.74 9.65 -28.63
CA SER A 12 1.87 8.62 -29.67
C SER A 12 3.35 8.21 -29.83
N ALA A 13 3.71 6.93 -29.96
CA ALA A 13 3.66 6.17 -31.21
C ALA A 13 4.25 4.74 -31.01
N THR A 14 3.86 3.81 -31.89
CA THR A 14 4.49 2.51 -32.24
C THR A 14 4.70 1.46 -31.14
N CYS A 15 3.96 0.34 -31.27
CA CYS A 15 4.03 -0.83 -30.39
C CYS A 15 5.28 -1.69 -30.67
N VAL A 16 6.24 -1.65 -29.75
CA VAL A 16 7.26 -2.70 -29.59
C VAL A 16 7.16 -3.17 -28.13
N TRP A 17 6.87 -4.46 -27.90
CA TRP A 17 6.65 -5.01 -26.57
C TRP A 17 7.97 -5.55 -25.98
N PRO A 18 8.51 -4.96 -24.90
CA PRO A 18 9.53 -5.60 -24.08
C PRO A 18 8.87 -6.60 -23.11
N PRO A 19 9.62 -7.57 -22.57
CA PRO A 19 9.04 -8.70 -21.87
C PRO A 19 8.57 -8.32 -20.46
N LEU A 20 7.27 -8.07 -20.32
CA LEU A 20 6.56 -8.30 -19.06
C LEU A 20 6.27 -9.79 -18.83
N ASP A 21 7.03 -10.70 -19.46
CA ASP A 21 6.76 -12.15 -19.52
C ASP A 21 6.60 -12.83 -18.15
N ARG A 22 7.07 -12.19 -17.08
CA ARG A 22 6.90 -12.67 -15.70
C ARG A 22 5.57 -12.27 -15.05
N TRP A 23 4.91 -11.20 -15.51
CA TRP A 23 3.71 -10.64 -14.87
C TRP A 23 2.47 -10.94 -15.71
N LYS A 24 1.53 -11.68 -15.12
CA LYS A 24 0.21 -11.87 -15.72
C LYS A 24 -0.65 -10.61 -15.55
N LYS A 25 -1.54 -10.37 -16.51
CA LYS A 25 -2.53 -9.29 -16.48
C LYS A 25 -3.89 -9.90 -16.17
N VAL A 26 -4.61 -9.33 -15.21
CA VAL A 26 -5.97 -9.76 -14.86
C VAL A 26 -6.93 -8.67 -15.32
N ALA A 27 -7.82 -9.02 -16.24
CA ALA A 27 -8.94 -8.18 -16.66
C ALA A 27 -10.22 -8.72 -16.02
N GLN A 28 -10.94 -7.88 -15.27
CA GLN A 28 -12.23 -8.25 -14.72
C GLN A 28 -13.33 -8.17 -15.79
N CYS A 29 -14.28 -9.11 -15.80
CA CYS A 29 -15.45 -9.07 -16.66
C CYS A 29 -16.71 -9.37 -15.82
N LYS A 30 -17.70 -8.48 -15.84
CA LYS A 30 -18.94 -8.64 -15.03
C LYS A 30 -19.97 -9.60 -15.62
N ASN A 31 -19.85 -9.95 -16.89
CA ASN A 31 -20.82 -10.81 -17.57
C ASN A 31 -20.11 -11.79 -18.53
N GLN A 32 -20.04 -13.06 -18.14
CA GLN A 32 -19.41 -14.13 -18.92
C GLN A 32 -20.05 -14.31 -20.31
N ALA A 33 -21.37 -14.13 -20.44
CA ALA A 33 -22.11 -14.38 -21.67
C ALA A 33 -21.84 -13.32 -22.76
N LEU A 34 -21.52 -12.09 -22.37
CA LEU A 34 -21.19 -11.01 -23.31
C LEU A 34 -19.72 -11.09 -23.77
N THR A 35 -18.81 -11.57 -22.92
CA THR A 35 -17.37 -11.61 -23.21
C THR A 35 -17.02 -12.71 -24.23
N ALA A 36 -17.65 -13.88 -24.16
CA ALA A 36 -17.33 -15.02 -25.03
C ALA A 36 -17.62 -14.76 -26.54
N LYS A 37 -18.51 -13.81 -26.87
CA LYS A 37 -18.90 -13.53 -28.27
C LYS A 37 -17.96 -12.56 -29.00
N LYS A 38 -17.09 -11.85 -28.27
CA LYS A 38 -16.18 -10.82 -28.82
C LYS A 38 -14.69 -11.08 -28.55
N LEU A 39 -14.36 -12.13 -27.80
CA LEU A 39 -13.00 -12.49 -27.43
C LEU A 39 -12.56 -13.73 -28.22
N ASP A 40 -11.36 -13.69 -28.79
CA ASP A 40 -10.75 -14.89 -29.40
C ASP A 40 -10.27 -15.84 -28.30
N LEU A 41 -11.15 -16.79 -27.93
CA LEU A 41 -10.88 -17.78 -26.89
C LEU A 41 -9.80 -18.80 -27.28
N ASN A 42 -9.40 -18.86 -28.55
CA ASN A 42 -8.33 -19.75 -29.00
C ASN A 42 -6.93 -19.13 -28.82
N ASN A 43 -6.85 -17.86 -28.40
CA ASN A 43 -5.58 -17.20 -28.18
C ASN A 43 -4.88 -17.80 -26.94
N PRO A 44 -3.69 -18.40 -27.07
CA PRO A 44 -3.01 -19.06 -25.95
C PRO A 44 -2.55 -18.10 -24.85
N ARG A 45 -2.61 -16.78 -25.10
CA ARG A 45 -2.30 -15.73 -24.11
C ARG A 45 -3.51 -15.30 -23.29
N ILE A 46 -4.69 -15.84 -23.60
CA ILE A 46 -5.95 -15.53 -22.91
C ILE A 46 -6.36 -16.76 -22.12
N THR A 47 -6.63 -16.56 -20.84
CA THR A 47 -7.24 -17.57 -19.97
C THR A 47 -8.50 -16.96 -19.38
N VAL A 48 -9.64 -17.60 -19.62
CA VAL A 48 -10.90 -17.21 -18.99
C VAL A 48 -10.99 -17.93 -17.65
N VAL A 49 -11.15 -17.17 -16.57
CA VAL A 49 -11.35 -17.70 -15.22
C VAL A 49 -12.75 -17.33 -14.77
N THR A 50 -13.51 -18.33 -14.32
CA THR A 50 -14.87 -18.19 -13.85
C THR A 50 -14.91 -17.72 -12.39
N HIS A 51 -16.05 -17.12 -11.98
CA HIS A 51 -16.24 -16.79 -10.56
C HIS A 51 -16.24 -18.05 -9.69
N GLU A 52 -16.75 -19.17 -10.21
CA GLU A 52 -16.72 -20.46 -9.52
C GLU A 52 -15.29 -20.93 -9.24
N GLU A 53 -14.29 -20.61 -10.05
CA GLU A 53 -12.91 -21.01 -9.78
C GLU A 53 -12.27 -20.23 -8.62
N ILE A 54 -12.72 -19.00 -8.34
CA ILE A 54 -12.04 -18.10 -7.40
C ILE A 54 -12.80 -17.82 -6.10
N PHE A 55 -14.13 -17.97 -6.08
CA PHE A 55 -14.94 -17.80 -4.86
C PHE A 55 -14.84 -19.05 -3.97
N PRO A 56 -14.30 -18.95 -2.73
CA PRO A 56 -14.25 -20.09 -1.83
C PRO A 56 -15.66 -20.56 -1.44
N ASP A 57 -16.54 -19.62 -1.08
CA ASP A 57 -17.94 -19.90 -0.77
C ASP A 57 -18.80 -19.77 -2.03
N LYS A 58 -19.36 -20.89 -2.49
CA LYS A 58 -20.21 -20.92 -3.70
C LYS A 58 -21.59 -20.32 -3.45
N SER A 59 -22.03 -20.20 -2.20
CA SER A 59 -23.33 -19.60 -1.86
C SER A 59 -23.39 -18.09 -2.17
N HIS A 60 -22.22 -17.45 -2.27
CA HIS A 60 -22.07 -16.05 -2.67
C HIS A 60 -22.31 -15.83 -4.18
N LEU A 61 -22.43 -16.90 -4.96
CA LEU A 61 -22.68 -16.84 -6.39
C LEU A 61 -24.18 -17.03 -6.73
N PRO A 62 -24.65 -16.52 -7.88
CA PRO A 62 -23.94 -15.61 -8.79
C PRO A 62 -23.81 -14.20 -8.21
N THR A 63 -22.73 -13.52 -8.58
CA THR A 63 -22.52 -12.09 -8.28
C THR A 63 -22.17 -11.30 -9.53
N PHE A 64 -22.64 -10.06 -9.55
CA PHE A 64 -22.32 -9.01 -10.52
C PHE A 64 -21.64 -7.82 -9.83
N SER A 65 -21.27 -7.97 -8.55
CA SER A 65 -20.59 -6.94 -7.77
C SER A 65 -19.09 -6.94 -8.08
N SER A 66 -18.58 -5.86 -8.68
CA SER A 66 -17.14 -5.72 -8.93
C SER A 66 -16.30 -5.84 -7.65
N PRO A 67 -16.66 -5.16 -6.53
CA PRO A 67 -15.96 -5.34 -5.26
C PRO A 67 -15.91 -6.78 -4.75
N ALA A 68 -17.01 -7.53 -4.88
CA ALA A 68 -17.06 -8.93 -4.47
C ALA A 68 -16.06 -9.76 -5.29
N ILE A 69 -16.09 -9.65 -6.62
CA ILE A 69 -15.20 -10.39 -7.52
C ILE A 69 -13.72 -9.97 -7.31
N GLU A 70 -13.47 -8.66 -7.13
CA GLU A 70 -12.14 -8.11 -6.85
C GLU A 70 -11.49 -8.73 -5.61
N SER A 71 -12.28 -9.01 -4.57
CA SER A 71 -11.80 -9.67 -3.36
C SER A 71 -11.29 -11.11 -3.56
N HIS A 72 -11.47 -11.69 -4.76
CA HIS A 72 -11.06 -13.06 -5.05
C HIS A 72 -9.98 -13.20 -6.12
N VAL A 73 -9.55 -12.12 -6.80
CA VAL A 73 -8.61 -12.20 -7.94
C VAL A 73 -7.25 -12.84 -7.60
N HIS A 74 -6.76 -12.67 -6.37
CA HIS A 74 -5.49 -13.27 -5.93
C HIS A 74 -5.53 -14.80 -5.81
N ARG A 75 -6.72 -15.41 -5.90
CA ARG A 75 -6.93 -16.86 -5.83
C ARG A 75 -6.85 -17.55 -7.20
N ILE A 76 -6.77 -16.79 -8.30
CA ILE A 76 -6.60 -17.35 -9.65
C ILE A 76 -5.39 -18.30 -9.68
N GLU A 77 -5.61 -19.53 -10.11
CA GLU A 77 -4.57 -20.53 -10.22
C GLU A 77 -3.54 -20.15 -11.31
N GLY A 78 -2.26 -20.38 -11.02
CA GLY A 78 -1.18 -19.99 -11.92
C GLY A 78 -0.98 -18.48 -12.06
N LEU A 79 -1.67 -17.63 -11.28
CA LEU A 79 -1.41 -16.18 -11.26
C LEU A 79 -0.03 -15.91 -10.65
N SER A 80 0.76 -15.08 -11.33
CA SER A 80 2.06 -14.60 -10.84
C SER A 80 1.92 -13.94 -9.47
N GLU A 81 2.94 -14.07 -8.61
CA GLU A 81 2.93 -13.42 -7.29
C GLU A 81 2.73 -11.90 -7.41
N ARG A 82 3.34 -11.28 -8.43
CA ARG A 82 3.07 -9.92 -8.89
C ARG A 82 2.29 -9.95 -10.19
N PHE A 83 1.19 -9.20 -10.25
CA PHE A 83 0.34 -9.12 -11.44
C PHE A 83 -0.20 -7.70 -11.62
N LEU A 84 -0.54 -7.36 -12.86
CA LEU A 84 -1.24 -6.10 -13.16
C LEU A 84 -2.75 -6.36 -13.13
N TYR A 85 -3.44 -5.65 -12.26
CA TYR A 85 -4.89 -5.63 -12.20
C TYR A 85 -5.42 -4.49 -13.08
N LEU A 86 -6.35 -4.84 -13.97
CA LEU A 86 -7.10 -3.95 -14.83
C LEU A 86 -8.58 -4.29 -14.65
N ASN A 87 -9.40 -3.36 -14.16
CA ASN A 87 -10.85 -3.52 -14.22
C ASN A 87 -11.37 -3.17 -15.63
N ASP A 88 -12.66 -2.86 -15.77
CA ASP A 88 -13.24 -2.51 -17.07
C ASP A 88 -12.64 -1.21 -17.66
N ASP A 89 -12.84 -0.99 -18.96
CA ASP A 89 -12.52 0.27 -19.67
C ASP A 89 -11.03 0.65 -19.76
N PHE A 90 -10.12 -0.33 -19.68
CA PHE A 90 -8.71 -0.13 -19.98
C PHE A 90 -8.29 -0.60 -21.36
N LEU A 91 -7.46 0.21 -22.02
CA LEU A 91 -6.73 -0.16 -23.23
C LEU A 91 -5.25 0.23 -23.08
N ILE A 92 -4.36 -0.76 -23.15
CA ILE A 92 -2.92 -0.52 -23.18
C ILE A 92 -2.53 -0.23 -24.63
N THR A 93 -2.27 1.03 -24.95
CA THR A 93 -1.94 1.50 -26.31
C THR A 93 -0.45 1.75 -26.54
N GLN A 94 0.37 1.63 -25.51
CA GLN A 94 1.81 1.87 -25.52
C GLN A 94 2.55 0.74 -24.79
N PRO A 95 3.85 0.53 -25.06
CA PRO A 95 4.68 -0.35 -24.26
C PRO A 95 4.65 0.06 -22.78
N VAL A 96 4.63 -0.95 -21.90
CA VAL A 96 4.55 -0.77 -20.45
C VAL A 96 5.73 -1.49 -19.80
N TRP A 97 6.35 -0.84 -18.82
CA TRP A 97 7.51 -1.34 -18.10
C TRP A 97 7.21 -1.50 -16.61
N PRO A 98 7.90 -2.38 -15.87
CA PRO A 98 7.76 -2.48 -14.41
C PRO A 98 7.88 -1.12 -13.70
N GLU A 99 8.78 -0.26 -14.19
CA GLU A 99 9.08 1.07 -13.67
C GLU A 99 7.89 2.04 -13.70
N ASP A 100 6.87 1.75 -14.52
CA ASP A 100 5.62 2.51 -14.54
C ASP A 100 4.81 2.32 -13.24
N PHE A 101 5.03 1.20 -12.53
CA PHE A 101 4.27 0.82 -11.33
C PHE A 101 5.11 0.71 -10.07
N VAL A 102 6.40 0.43 -10.19
CA VAL A 102 7.31 0.25 -9.05
C VAL A 102 8.64 0.93 -9.34
N SER A 103 9.16 1.73 -8.40
CA SER A 103 10.47 2.35 -8.57
C SER A 103 11.60 1.31 -8.54
N SER A 104 12.80 1.71 -8.96
CA SER A 104 14.01 0.90 -8.80
C SER A 104 14.34 0.55 -7.36
N SER A 105 13.85 1.34 -6.38
CA SER A 105 13.98 1.07 -4.96
C SER A 105 12.91 0.13 -4.39
N GLY A 106 11.94 -0.30 -5.20
CA GLY A 106 10.83 -1.18 -4.81
C GLY A 106 9.51 -0.46 -4.48
N GLU A 107 9.48 0.87 -4.55
CA GLU A 107 8.36 1.65 -4.06
C GLU A 107 7.20 1.65 -5.05
N TYR A 108 6.01 1.34 -4.57
CA TYR A 108 4.80 1.40 -5.38
C TYR A 108 4.46 2.82 -5.83
N THR A 109 4.09 2.95 -7.09
CA THR A 109 3.50 4.17 -7.66
C THR A 109 1.99 4.12 -7.49
N ILE A 110 1.43 5.12 -6.82
CA ILE A 110 0.01 5.21 -6.48
C ILE A 110 -0.52 6.54 -7.02
N TYR A 111 -1.57 6.45 -7.84
CA TYR A 111 -2.24 7.61 -8.41
C TYR A 111 -3.53 7.86 -7.66
N MET A 112 -3.66 9.07 -7.10
CA MET A 112 -4.83 9.45 -6.29
C MET A 112 -5.64 10.51 -7.03
N ASP A 113 -6.96 10.44 -6.86
CA ASP A 113 -7.91 11.39 -7.45
C ASP A 113 -8.58 12.24 -6.36
N TRP A 114 -9.90 12.40 -6.29
CA TRP A 114 -10.49 13.39 -5.37
C TRP A 114 -10.48 12.96 -3.88
N PRO A 115 -10.57 13.93 -2.94
CA PRO A 115 -10.82 13.64 -1.53
C PRO A 115 -12.13 12.87 -1.32
N ILE A 116 -12.15 11.99 -0.32
CA ILE A 116 -13.36 11.27 0.07
C ILE A 116 -14.35 12.28 0.69
N GLY A 117 -15.63 12.20 0.28
CA GLY A 117 -16.67 13.12 0.72
C GLY A 117 -16.82 14.41 -0.09
N GLY A 118 -15.95 14.65 -1.08
CA GLY A 118 -16.07 15.79 -2.01
C GLY A 118 -16.91 15.54 -3.27
N GLY A 119 -17.42 14.31 -3.45
CA GLY A 119 -18.20 13.91 -4.63
C GLY A 119 -19.71 14.15 -4.47
N PRO A 120 -20.48 14.11 -5.58
CA PRO A 120 -21.94 14.25 -5.53
C PRO A 120 -22.55 13.17 -4.62
N PRO A 121 -23.55 13.53 -3.80
CA PRO A 121 -24.21 12.57 -2.92
C PRO A 121 -24.95 11.52 -3.74
N GLY A 122 -24.81 10.26 -3.33
CA GLY A 122 -25.68 9.17 -3.77
C GLY A 122 -24.96 8.06 -4.53
N GLY A 123 -25.42 6.82 -4.31
CA GLY A 123 -25.00 5.64 -5.04
C GLY A 123 -24.13 4.68 -4.22
N PRO A 124 -24.26 3.36 -4.44
CA PRO A 124 -23.47 2.34 -3.73
C PRO A 124 -21.95 2.54 -3.83
N PHE A 125 -21.45 3.11 -4.93
CA PHE A 125 -20.02 3.39 -5.10
C PHE A 125 -19.48 4.40 -4.09
N TYR A 126 -20.09 5.59 -3.98
CA TYR A 126 -19.61 6.60 -3.03
C TYR A 126 -19.81 6.15 -1.58
N GLY A 127 -20.89 5.40 -1.30
CA GLY A 127 -21.07 4.76 0.00
C GLY A 127 -19.92 3.82 0.36
N SER A 128 -19.51 2.95 -0.58
CA SER A 128 -18.43 1.99 -0.36
C SER A 128 -17.06 2.66 -0.16
N LEU A 129 -16.81 3.82 -0.78
CA LEU A 129 -15.61 4.63 -0.49
C LEU A 129 -15.59 5.11 0.97
N GLN A 130 -16.71 5.62 1.47
CA GLN A 130 -16.83 6.05 2.87
C GLN A 130 -16.78 4.87 3.85
N SER A 131 -17.34 3.72 3.47
CA SER A 131 -17.24 2.49 4.26
C SER A 131 -15.78 2.05 4.40
N THR A 132 -15.06 2.03 3.27
CA THR A 132 -13.63 1.67 3.23
C THR A 132 -12.77 2.67 4.00
N ASP A 133 -13.08 3.97 3.93
CA ASP A 133 -12.36 4.99 4.70
C ASP A 133 -12.52 4.77 6.21
N ARG A 134 -13.75 4.47 6.67
CA ARG A 134 -14.05 4.13 8.07
C ARG A 134 -13.28 2.89 8.53
N MET A 135 -13.26 1.84 7.70
CA MET A 135 -12.47 0.62 7.96
C MET A 135 -10.98 0.95 8.12
N LEU A 136 -10.42 1.77 7.24
CA LEU A 136 -9.01 2.17 7.32
C LEU A 136 -8.72 3.11 8.48
N GLU A 137 -9.65 4.00 8.84
CA GLU A 137 -9.53 4.90 9.99
C GLU A 137 -9.46 4.12 11.31
N GLN A 138 -10.27 3.08 11.47
CA GLN A 138 -10.22 2.22 12.65
C GLN A 138 -8.84 1.57 12.84
N ARG A 139 -8.17 1.20 11.74
CA ARG A 139 -6.86 0.52 11.79
C ARG A 139 -5.65 1.44 11.81
N TYR A 140 -5.72 2.57 11.11
CA TYR A 140 -4.56 3.45 10.85
C TYR A 140 -4.73 4.86 11.43
N GLY A 141 -5.87 5.15 12.06
CA GLY A 141 -6.22 6.46 12.57
C GLY A 141 -6.84 7.37 11.51
N ALA A 142 -7.35 8.51 11.99
CA ALA A 142 -7.98 9.52 11.17
C ALA A 142 -6.98 10.14 10.18
N ALA A 143 -7.39 10.24 8.92
CA ALA A 143 -6.57 10.84 7.87
C ALA A 143 -7.48 11.45 6.80
N LYS A 144 -7.00 12.51 6.14
CA LYS A 144 -7.67 13.06 4.95
C LYS A 144 -7.33 12.18 3.74
N ARG A 145 -8.10 11.12 3.53
CA ARG A 145 -7.89 10.17 2.42
C ARG A 145 -8.52 10.66 1.12
N ARG A 146 -7.88 10.27 0.02
CA ARG A 146 -8.33 10.41 -1.37
C ARG A 146 -8.60 9.03 -1.94
N TYR A 147 -9.53 8.91 -2.88
CA TYR A 147 -9.72 7.65 -3.59
C TYR A 147 -8.74 7.50 -4.76
N MET A 148 -8.62 6.28 -5.28
CA MET A 148 -7.65 5.93 -6.31
C MET A 148 -8.11 6.45 -7.68
N ALA A 149 -7.15 6.97 -8.45
CA ALA A 149 -7.41 7.28 -9.86
C ALA A 149 -7.73 5.98 -10.61
N HIS A 150 -8.57 6.08 -11.65
CA HIS A 150 -8.94 4.93 -12.47
C HIS A 150 -7.79 4.50 -13.39
N VAL A 151 -6.79 3.82 -12.83
CA VAL A 151 -5.57 3.37 -13.52
C VAL A 151 -5.27 1.90 -13.22
N PRO A 152 -4.53 1.19 -14.10
CA PRO A 152 -4.03 -0.15 -13.80
C PRO A 152 -3.15 -0.16 -12.54
N MET A 153 -3.22 -1.23 -11.77
CA MET A 153 -2.49 -1.35 -10.51
C MET A 153 -1.62 -2.61 -10.46
N LEU A 154 -0.37 -2.45 -10.02
CA LEU A 154 0.48 -3.58 -9.63
C LEU A 154 0.04 -4.11 -8.26
N MET A 155 -0.25 -5.41 -8.21
CA MET A 155 -0.71 -6.08 -7.01
C MET A 155 0.12 -7.33 -6.70
N GLU A 156 0.26 -7.63 -5.41
CA GLU A 156 0.91 -8.84 -4.90
C GLU A 156 -0.10 -9.79 -4.24
N ARG A 157 -0.07 -11.08 -4.60
CA ARG A 157 -0.98 -12.09 -4.04
C ARG A 157 -0.81 -12.23 -2.53
N ARG A 158 0.43 -12.21 -2.02
CA ARG A 158 0.76 -12.25 -0.60
C ARG A 158 0.18 -11.05 0.14
N LEU A 159 0.35 -9.84 -0.39
CA LEU A 159 -0.18 -8.63 0.24
C LEU A 159 -1.70 -8.62 0.26
N LEU A 160 -2.35 -9.17 -0.77
CA LEU A 160 -3.79 -9.37 -0.77
C LEU A 160 -4.25 -10.39 0.27
N ARG A 161 -3.52 -11.50 0.46
CA ARG A 161 -3.82 -12.45 1.56
C ARG A 161 -3.68 -11.79 2.93
N GLU A 162 -2.64 -10.99 3.15
CA GLU A 162 -2.46 -10.26 4.40
C GLU A 162 -3.58 -9.23 4.63
N LEU A 163 -3.98 -8.51 3.57
CA LEU A 163 -5.09 -7.57 3.64
C LEU A 163 -6.40 -8.27 4.02
N HIS A 164 -6.66 -9.45 3.47
CA HIS A 164 -7.81 -10.29 3.84
C HIS A 164 -7.78 -10.73 5.30
N GLN A 165 -6.59 -11.05 5.83
CA GLN A 165 -6.43 -11.43 7.24
C GLN A 165 -6.64 -10.26 8.19
N LEU A 166 -6.37 -9.03 7.74
CA LEU A 166 -6.56 -7.82 8.54
C LEU A 166 -8.03 -7.39 8.65
N PHE A 167 -8.85 -7.66 7.63
CA PHE A 167 -10.25 -7.21 7.55
C PHE A 167 -11.21 -8.36 7.18
N PRO A 168 -11.21 -9.48 7.92
CA PRO A 168 -11.92 -10.69 7.51
C PRO A 168 -13.43 -10.46 7.37
N ASP A 169 -14.03 -9.69 8.27
CA ASP A 169 -15.48 -9.47 8.33
C ASP A 169 -15.96 -8.56 7.19
N GLU A 170 -15.21 -7.51 6.88
CA GLU A 170 -15.50 -6.58 5.79
C GLU A 170 -15.35 -7.28 4.43
N PHE A 171 -14.34 -8.16 4.28
CA PHE A 171 -14.18 -8.99 3.08
C PHE A 171 -15.29 -10.03 2.95
N ALA A 172 -15.71 -10.67 4.05
CA ALA A 172 -16.83 -11.62 4.03
C ALA A 172 -18.13 -10.92 3.60
N THR A 173 -18.40 -9.74 4.17
CA THR A 173 -19.56 -8.91 3.83
C THR A 173 -19.55 -8.51 2.36
N THR A 174 -18.41 -8.03 1.85
CA THR A 174 -18.24 -7.64 0.45
C THR A 174 -18.39 -8.84 -0.50
N SER A 175 -17.81 -9.99 -0.14
CA SER A 175 -17.84 -11.22 -0.92
C SER A 175 -19.27 -11.75 -1.12
N ALA A 176 -20.13 -11.66 -0.10
CA ALA A 176 -21.51 -12.12 -0.16
C ALA A 176 -22.44 -11.23 -1.02
N GLY A 177 -21.98 -10.04 -1.43
CA GLY A 177 -22.78 -9.09 -2.20
C GLY A 177 -23.04 -9.56 -3.64
N ARG A 178 -24.32 -9.75 -4.01
CA ARG A 178 -24.73 -10.09 -5.40
C ARG A 178 -24.65 -8.90 -6.36
N VAL A 179 -24.89 -7.70 -5.85
CA VAL A 179 -24.77 -6.41 -6.54
C VAL A 179 -24.10 -5.42 -5.60
N ARG A 180 -23.45 -4.39 -6.16
CA ARG A 180 -22.67 -3.43 -5.38
C ARG A 180 -23.49 -2.83 -4.23
N GLN A 181 -22.94 -2.88 -3.03
CA GLN A 181 -23.51 -2.30 -1.83
C GLN A 181 -22.70 -1.10 -1.34
N PRO A 182 -23.33 -0.13 -0.64
CA PRO A 182 -22.64 0.96 0.04
C PRO A 182 -21.64 0.51 1.11
N THR A 183 -21.71 -0.74 1.56
CA THR A 183 -20.83 -1.29 2.60
C THR A 183 -19.62 -2.01 2.05
N ASP A 184 -19.55 -2.22 0.72
CA ASP A 184 -18.48 -2.96 0.08
C ASP A 184 -17.10 -2.31 0.32
N ILE A 185 -16.05 -3.13 0.34
CA ILE A 185 -14.67 -2.66 0.29
C ILE A 185 -14.35 -2.18 -1.12
N GLN A 186 -13.84 -0.95 -1.23
CA GLN A 186 -13.21 -0.46 -2.44
C GLN A 186 -11.78 -1.00 -2.51
N PHE A 187 -11.61 -2.08 -3.27
CA PHE A 187 -10.40 -2.92 -3.24
C PHE A 187 -9.11 -2.18 -3.58
N GLN A 188 -9.12 -1.39 -4.65
CA GLN A 188 -7.97 -0.57 -5.05
C GLN A 188 -7.55 0.42 -3.94
N MET A 189 -8.54 1.01 -3.26
CA MET A 189 -8.32 1.92 -2.15
C MET A 189 -7.76 1.18 -0.93
N ALA A 190 -8.39 0.08 -0.53
CA ALA A 190 -7.95 -0.74 0.60
C ALA A 190 -6.50 -1.23 0.42
N TYR A 191 -6.16 -1.74 -0.77
CA TYR A 191 -4.81 -2.19 -1.09
C TYR A 191 -3.80 -1.04 -1.04
N SER A 192 -4.10 0.09 -1.66
CA SER A 192 -3.18 1.24 -1.73
C SER A 192 -2.89 1.82 -0.34
N TYR A 193 -3.90 1.93 0.51
CA TYR A 193 -3.70 2.40 1.88
C TYR A 193 -3.04 1.34 2.76
N PHE A 194 -3.33 0.06 2.57
CA PHE A 194 -2.58 -0.99 3.27
C PHE A 194 -1.07 -0.88 2.99
N ILE A 195 -0.67 -0.80 1.71
CA ILE A 195 0.76 -0.76 1.38
C ILE A 195 1.45 0.55 1.79
N THR A 196 0.72 1.66 1.89
CA THR A 196 1.29 2.97 2.27
C THR A 196 1.18 3.28 3.76
N SER A 197 0.21 2.69 4.46
CA SER A 197 -0.04 2.94 5.88
C SER A 197 0.57 1.88 6.79
N GLU A 198 0.79 0.65 6.33
CA GLU A 198 1.39 -0.37 7.19
C GLU A 198 2.82 0.02 7.60
N ARG A 199 3.12 -0.18 8.88
CA ARG A 199 4.40 0.17 9.49
C ARG A 199 4.99 -1.06 10.16
N ARG A 200 6.32 -1.19 10.09
CA ARG A 200 7.06 -2.15 10.91
C ARG A 200 7.74 -1.41 12.06
N ALA A 201 7.79 -2.04 13.22
CA ALA A 201 8.64 -1.58 14.30
C ALA A 201 10.12 -1.72 13.89
N VAL A 202 10.93 -0.76 14.29
CA VAL A 202 12.39 -0.82 14.17
C VAL A 202 12.95 -0.99 15.58
N PRO A 203 13.71 -2.07 15.86
CA PRO A 203 14.36 -2.25 17.15
C PRO A 203 15.28 -1.07 17.49
N ALA A 204 15.42 -0.76 18.78
CA ALA A 204 16.26 0.36 19.22
C ALA A 204 17.73 0.11 18.86
N GLU A 205 18.14 -1.16 18.84
CA GLU A 205 19.45 -1.63 18.42
C GLU A 205 19.71 -1.25 16.97
N GLN A 206 18.76 -1.54 16.06
CA GLN A 206 18.90 -1.17 14.66
C GLN A 206 18.97 0.35 14.48
N LEU A 207 18.18 1.11 15.24
CA LEU A 207 18.24 2.57 15.21
C LEU A 207 19.57 3.11 15.73
N PHE A 208 20.16 2.46 16.74
CA PHE A 208 21.50 2.78 17.24
C PHE A 208 22.54 2.72 16.13
N GLU A 209 22.64 1.57 15.47
CA GLU A 209 23.61 1.33 14.40
C GLU A 209 23.36 2.21 13.16
N GLU A 210 22.10 2.57 12.86
CA GLU A 210 21.78 3.46 11.73
C GLU A 210 22.19 4.92 11.95
N LEU A 211 22.20 5.39 13.20
CA LEU A 211 22.52 6.78 13.55
C LEU A 211 23.98 6.97 13.99
N ASP A 212 24.69 5.88 14.33
CA ASP A 212 26.14 5.85 14.54
C ASP A 212 26.86 5.88 13.18
N ILE A 213 27.16 7.09 12.69
CA ILE A 213 27.70 7.28 11.33
C ILE A 213 29.16 6.82 11.29
N ASP A 214 29.94 7.18 12.29
CA ASP A 214 31.37 6.90 12.33
C ASP A 214 31.70 5.48 12.80
N ARG A 215 30.68 4.73 13.25
CA ARG A 215 30.77 3.35 13.75
C ARG A 215 31.69 3.24 14.95
N SER A 216 31.72 4.29 15.78
CA SER A 216 32.51 4.30 17.01
C SER A 216 31.90 3.43 18.11
N GLY A 217 30.63 3.04 17.99
CA GLY A 217 29.86 2.38 19.06
C GLY A 217 29.31 3.38 20.08
N TYR A 218 29.38 4.68 19.77
CA TYR A 218 28.88 5.77 20.58
C TYR A 218 28.04 6.71 19.73
N TRP A 219 27.14 7.46 20.36
CA TRP A 219 26.48 8.59 19.75
C TRP A 219 27.01 9.89 20.33
N SER A 220 27.58 10.73 19.49
CA SER A 220 27.85 12.13 19.82
C SER A 220 26.60 13.00 19.65
N VAL A 221 26.54 14.11 20.37
CA VAL A 221 25.48 15.12 20.19
C VAL A 221 25.42 15.62 18.74
N ASP A 222 26.57 15.75 18.08
CA ASP A 222 26.65 16.22 16.70
C ASP A 222 26.09 15.19 15.71
N GLU A 223 26.35 13.90 15.91
CA GLU A 223 25.70 12.83 15.13
C GLU A 223 24.18 12.83 15.32
N ILE A 224 23.70 12.92 16.56
CA ILE A 224 22.26 12.96 16.86
C ILE A 224 21.62 14.15 16.13
N ARG A 225 22.23 15.34 16.21
CA ARG A 225 21.73 16.55 15.54
C ARG A 225 21.79 16.47 14.02
N THR A 226 22.75 15.72 13.48
CA THR A 226 22.94 15.59 12.03
C THR A 226 22.06 14.50 11.43
N THR A 227 21.72 13.45 12.17
CA THR A 227 21.06 12.25 11.63
C THR A 227 19.62 12.09 12.04
N LEU A 228 19.31 12.28 13.33
CA LEU A 228 17.99 12.04 13.89
C LEU A 228 16.90 12.87 13.21
N PRO A 229 17.12 14.16 12.83
CA PRO A 229 16.13 14.89 12.05
C PRO A 229 15.72 14.16 10.78
N TRP A 230 16.67 13.58 10.05
CA TRP A 230 16.48 13.00 8.72
C TRP A 230 16.10 11.52 8.73
N ALA A 231 15.97 10.91 9.90
CA ALA A 231 15.51 9.53 10.05
C ALA A 231 14.04 9.32 9.62
N ARG A 232 13.35 10.38 9.19
CA ARG A 232 11.98 10.37 8.68
C ARG A 232 11.87 11.13 7.34
N PRO A 233 10.77 10.92 6.58
CA PRO A 233 10.50 11.70 5.37
C PRO A 233 10.37 13.21 5.62
N LEU A 234 9.91 13.62 6.81
CA LEU A 234 9.87 15.01 7.24
C LEU A 234 10.86 15.20 8.39
N PRO A 235 11.71 16.23 8.35
CA PRO A 235 12.73 16.43 9.36
C PRO A 235 12.09 16.73 10.73
N LEU A 236 12.66 16.17 11.80
CA LEU A 236 12.21 16.50 13.15
C LEU A 236 12.57 17.95 13.51
N PRO A 237 11.69 18.67 14.23
CA PRO A 237 12.00 19.99 14.76
C PRO A 237 13.23 19.98 15.69
N PRO A 238 14.07 21.04 15.68
CA PRO A 238 15.27 21.09 16.52
C PRO A 238 15.00 20.92 18.03
N ASP A 239 13.90 21.48 18.54
CA ASP A 239 13.48 21.39 19.94
C ASP A 239 13.17 19.95 20.36
N VAL A 240 12.62 19.14 19.45
CA VAL A 240 12.36 17.71 19.68
C VAL A 240 13.68 16.94 19.81
N VAL A 241 14.67 17.29 18.99
CA VAL A 241 16.01 16.67 19.03
C VAL A 241 16.76 17.07 20.29
N ASP A 242 16.72 18.35 20.67
CA ASP A 242 17.34 18.83 21.90
C ASP A 242 16.68 18.24 23.16
N SER A 243 15.35 18.03 23.15
CA SER A 243 14.63 17.30 24.20
C SER A 243 15.11 15.85 24.33
N PHE A 244 15.37 15.18 23.21
CA PHE A 244 15.92 13.81 23.22
C PHE A 244 17.35 13.78 23.78
N ILE A 245 18.20 14.75 23.40
CA ILE A 245 19.55 14.89 23.95
C ILE A 245 19.50 15.16 25.46
N SER A 246 18.58 15.99 25.93
CA SER A 246 18.38 16.23 27.36
C SER A 246 18.05 14.92 28.08
N THR A 247 17.15 14.12 27.52
CA THR A 247 16.78 12.82 28.08
C THR A 247 17.99 11.89 28.17
N LEU A 248 18.86 11.85 27.16
CA LEU A 248 20.11 11.08 27.21
C LEU A 248 21.09 11.59 28.28
N ARG A 249 21.19 12.91 28.48
CA ARG A 249 22.02 13.49 29.56
C ARG A 249 21.49 13.08 30.93
N ASP A 250 20.17 13.13 31.10
CA ASP A 250 19.50 12.70 32.33
C ASP A 250 19.76 11.20 32.60
N CYS A 251 19.68 10.35 31.58
CA CYS A 251 20.06 8.94 31.67
C CYS A 251 21.52 8.73 32.11
N SER A 252 22.42 9.60 31.65
CA SER A 252 23.85 9.53 31.99
C SER A 252 24.19 10.10 33.37
N GLY A 253 23.29 10.87 33.98
CA GLY A 253 23.52 11.60 35.22
C GLY A 253 24.61 12.68 35.11
N LYS A 254 25.02 13.05 33.89
CA LYS A 254 26.10 14.00 33.59
C LYS A 254 25.74 14.83 32.38
N ASN A 255 26.37 16.01 32.24
CA ASN A 255 26.26 16.82 31.04
C ASN A 255 27.19 16.28 29.93
N SER A 256 26.95 15.04 29.50
CA SER A 256 27.75 14.32 28.52
C SER A 256 27.48 14.81 27.09
N SER A 257 28.50 14.76 26.23
CA SER A 257 28.40 15.02 24.79
C SER A 257 28.44 13.75 23.93
N VAL A 258 28.71 12.60 24.56
CA VAL A 258 28.83 11.29 23.91
C VAL A 258 28.12 10.24 24.77
N PHE A 259 27.41 9.30 24.16
CA PHE A 259 26.57 8.29 24.81
C PHE A 259 26.91 6.89 24.30
N SER A 260 27.19 5.93 25.19
CA SER A 260 27.48 4.55 24.77
C SER A 260 26.21 3.79 24.39
N ARG A 261 26.39 2.74 23.59
CA ARG A 261 25.32 1.81 23.22
C ARG A 261 24.56 1.26 24.42
N GLU A 262 25.26 0.84 25.48
CA GLU A 262 24.65 0.29 26.70
C GLU A 262 23.78 1.33 27.41
N LEU A 263 24.22 2.60 27.43
CA LEU A 263 23.47 3.68 28.04
C LEU A 263 22.21 4.02 27.25
N VAL A 264 22.34 4.15 25.92
CA VAL A 264 21.21 4.48 25.05
C VAL A 264 20.15 3.38 25.11
N LEU A 265 20.56 2.11 24.97
CA LEU A 265 19.63 0.98 24.96
C LEU A 265 19.13 0.59 26.36
N GLY A 266 19.93 0.85 27.40
CA GLY A 266 19.58 0.58 28.80
C GLY A 266 18.66 1.63 29.42
N CYS A 267 18.54 2.82 28.82
CA CYS A 267 17.70 3.88 29.34
C CYS A 267 16.26 3.81 28.79
N ALA A 268 15.30 3.45 29.65
CA ALA A 268 13.89 3.34 29.27
C ALA A 268 13.27 4.64 28.73
N PRO A 269 13.47 5.82 29.35
CA PRO A 269 13.02 7.09 28.78
C PRO A 269 13.56 7.36 27.36
N ALA A 270 14.86 7.16 27.15
CA ALA A 270 15.49 7.40 25.86
C ALA A 270 14.98 6.43 24.78
N THR A 271 14.95 5.13 25.07
CA THR A 271 14.43 4.13 24.11
C THR A 271 12.95 4.34 23.80
N HIS A 272 12.13 4.75 24.78
CA HIS A 272 10.73 5.09 24.55
C HIS A 272 10.59 6.31 23.62
N GLN A 273 11.31 7.39 23.89
CA GLN A 273 11.28 8.59 23.05
C GLN A 273 11.81 8.29 21.65
N LEU A 274 12.91 7.54 21.52
CA LEU A 274 13.45 7.10 20.24
C LEU A 274 12.43 6.30 19.43
N ARG A 275 11.69 5.39 20.08
CA ARG A 275 10.61 4.63 19.43
C ARG A 275 9.45 5.51 18.96
N GLN A 276 9.09 6.54 19.71
CA GLN A 276 8.04 7.48 19.30
C GLN A 276 8.48 8.34 18.11
N LEU A 277 9.73 8.79 18.11
CA LEU A 277 10.28 9.62 17.05
C LEU A 277 10.45 8.83 15.76
N VAL A 278 11.17 7.70 15.83
CA VAL A 278 11.68 6.99 14.65
C VAL A 278 11.55 5.47 14.76
N GLY A 279 10.82 4.94 15.75
CA GLY A 279 10.63 3.51 16.00
C GLY A 279 9.77 2.77 15.00
N THR A 280 9.26 3.44 13.98
CA THR A 280 8.51 2.80 12.90
C THR A 280 9.00 3.24 11.53
N ARG A 281 8.89 2.35 10.55
CA ARG A 281 9.17 2.61 9.13
C ARG A 281 8.05 2.04 8.27
N PRO A 282 7.83 2.57 7.06
CA PRO A 282 6.98 1.91 6.07
C PRO A 282 7.38 0.45 5.94
N ARG A 283 6.40 -0.46 6.05
CA ARG A 283 6.67 -1.90 5.98
C ARG A 283 7.03 -2.33 4.56
N PHE A 284 6.43 -1.69 3.57
CA PHE A 284 6.62 -1.98 2.16
C PHE A 284 7.38 -0.82 1.53
N ARG A 285 8.59 -1.12 1.03
CA ARG A 285 9.46 -0.24 0.27
C ARG A 285 10.03 -1.00 -0.90
#